data_AF-A0A2E5GZW5-F1
#
_entry.id   AF-A0A2E5GZW5-F1
#
_cell.length_a   1.000
_cell.length_b   1.000
_cell.length_c   1.000
_cell.angle_alpha   90.00
_cell.angle_beta   90.00
_cell.angle_gamma   90.00
#
_symmetry.space_group_name_H-M   'P 1'
#
loop_
_entity.id
_entity.type
_entity.pdbx_description
1 polymer ?
#
loop_
_entity_poly.entity_id
_entity_poly.type
_entity_poly.pdbx_seq_one_letter_code
_entity_poly.pdbx_strand_id
1 'polypeptide(L)'
;MVTIRAERDDDHRAVFELNQDVFATDAEARLVDALRSEAIPAISVVAEVNDAIVGHIFFSPVTIEGRGGDLRIMGLAPMAVQEKFQRQGIGRQLVEKGLKTCQEAGTNLVFVLGHPDYYPKFGFQPVAPLGLHYADPKLDVCFFVKELKAEALQGVVGTVAYHPVFDRAFEV
;
A
#
# COMPACT_ATOMS: atom_id res chain seq x y z
N MET A 1 -7.09 -23.56 4.58
CA MET A 1 -5.88 -23.15 3.81
C MET A 1 -6.06 -21.68 3.46
N VAL A 2 -5.00 -20.87 3.47
CA VAL A 2 -5.08 -19.47 3.03
C VAL A 2 -4.80 -19.40 1.54
N THR A 3 -5.66 -18.72 0.79
CA THR A 3 -5.45 -18.40 -0.62
C THR A 3 -5.16 -16.91 -0.77
N ILE A 4 -4.07 -16.55 -1.43
CA ILE A 4 -3.75 -15.15 -1.76
C ILE A 4 -3.94 -14.93 -3.26
N ARG A 5 -4.79 -13.98 -3.62
CA ARG A 5 -5.15 -13.72 -5.02
C ARG A 5 -5.47 -12.24 -5.25
N ALA A 6 -5.54 -11.84 -6.52
CA ALA A 6 -6.08 -10.54 -6.87
C ALA A 6 -7.53 -10.41 -6.38
N GLU A 7 -7.90 -9.20 -5.96
CA GLU A 7 -9.29 -8.83 -5.71
C GLU A 7 -10.12 -8.96 -7.00
N ARG A 8 -11.37 -9.37 -6.84
CA ARG A 8 -12.39 -9.42 -7.88
C ARG A 8 -13.53 -8.47 -7.51
N ASP A 9 -14.35 -8.10 -8.50
CA ASP A 9 -15.49 -7.20 -8.28
C ASP A 9 -16.48 -7.70 -7.21
N ASP A 10 -16.64 -9.02 -7.07
CA ASP A 10 -17.51 -9.64 -6.07
C ASP A 10 -16.93 -9.58 -4.64
N ASP A 11 -15.63 -9.30 -4.47
CA ASP A 11 -14.99 -9.15 -3.17
C ASP A 11 -15.14 -7.73 -2.59
N HIS A 12 -15.50 -6.72 -3.40
CA HIS A 12 -15.45 -5.30 -2.98
C HIS A 12 -16.20 -5.04 -1.68
N ARG A 13 -17.39 -5.64 -1.53
CA ARG A 13 -18.19 -5.51 -0.30
C ARG A 13 -17.48 -6.14 0.91
N ALA A 14 -16.93 -7.34 0.75
CA ALA A 14 -16.23 -8.02 1.84
C ALA A 14 -14.93 -7.30 2.22
N VAL A 15 -14.24 -6.69 1.25
CA VAL A 15 -13.07 -5.84 1.49
C VAL A 15 -13.45 -4.55 2.22
N PHE A 16 -14.58 -3.93 1.86
CA PHE A 16 -15.10 -2.76 2.56
C PHE A 16 -15.40 -3.09 4.03
N GLU A 17 -16.18 -4.15 4.27
CA GLU A 17 -16.54 -4.63 5.62
C GLU A 17 -15.27 -5.00 6.44
N LEU A 18 -14.30 -5.68 5.82
CA LEU A 18 -13.02 -5.98 6.47
C LEU A 18 -12.26 -4.72 6.92
N ASN A 19 -12.19 -3.68 6.07
CA ASN A 19 -11.49 -2.45 6.43
C ASN A 19 -12.22 -1.71 7.57
N GLN A 20 -13.56 -1.72 7.58
CA GLN A 20 -14.33 -1.18 8.71
C GLN A 20 -14.07 -1.93 10.02
N ASP A 21 -13.90 -3.24 9.96
CA ASP A 21 -13.65 -4.08 11.14
C ASP A 21 -12.23 -3.91 11.71
N VAL A 22 -11.24 -3.63 10.84
CA VAL A 22 -9.82 -3.61 11.22
C VAL A 22 -9.35 -2.22 11.65
N PHE A 23 -9.89 -1.16 11.07
CA PHE A 23 -9.48 0.22 11.34
C PHE A 23 -10.44 0.93 12.30
N ALA A 24 -9.98 2.04 12.88
CA ALA A 24 -10.74 2.76 13.92
C ALA A 24 -11.98 3.48 13.37
N THR A 25 -11.96 3.81 12.08
CA THR A 25 -13.07 4.45 11.36
C THR A 25 -13.27 3.75 10.02
N ASP A 26 -14.29 4.14 9.28
CA ASP A 26 -14.54 3.64 7.92
C ASP A 26 -13.76 4.43 6.84
N ALA A 27 -12.81 5.29 7.23
CA ALA A 27 -11.96 6.06 6.32
C ALA A 27 -11.21 5.16 5.33
N GLU A 28 -10.57 4.10 5.80
CA GLU A 28 -9.82 3.16 4.95
C GLU A 28 -10.74 2.40 4.00
N ALA A 29 -11.96 2.07 4.42
CA ALA A 29 -12.94 1.41 3.57
C ALA A 29 -13.37 2.33 2.41
N ARG A 30 -13.72 3.58 2.72
CA ARG A 30 -14.04 4.60 1.71
C ARG A 30 -12.86 4.95 0.81
N LEU A 31 -11.65 5.00 1.37
CA LEU A 31 -10.41 5.25 0.65
C LEU A 31 -10.22 4.21 -0.46
N VAL A 32 -10.33 2.92 -0.13
CA VAL A 32 -10.17 1.82 -1.10
C VAL A 32 -11.21 1.94 -2.21
N ASP A 33 -12.48 2.16 -1.89
CA ASP A 33 -13.54 2.31 -2.88
C ASP A 33 -13.28 3.48 -3.85
N ALA A 34 -12.90 4.65 -3.32
CA ALA A 34 -12.57 5.81 -4.13
C ALA A 34 -11.34 5.55 -5.02
N LEU A 35 -10.25 5.00 -4.45
CA LEU A 35 -9.02 4.73 -5.19
C LEU A 35 -9.21 3.72 -6.33
N ARG A 36 -10.06 2.69 -6.17
CA ARG A 36 -10.35 1.73 -7.25
C ARG A 36 -10.84 2.42 -8.53
N SER A 37 -11.58 3.52 -8.40
CA SER A 37 -12.15 4.24 -9.53
C SER A 37 -11.31 5.43 -9.99
N GLU A 38 -10.60 6.09 -9.08
CA GLU A 38 -9.90 7.35 -9.36
C GLU A 38 -8.39 7.18 -9.62
N ALA A 39 -7.76 6.15 -9.06
CA ALA A 39 -6.31 6.02 -9.02
C ALA A 39 -5.82 4.81 -9.87
N ILE A 40 -5.96 4.93 -11.19
CA ILE A 40 -5.65 3.85 -12.15
C ILE A 40 -4.20 3.98 -12.68
N PRO A 41 -3.41 2.89 -12.73
CA PRO A 41 -3.76 1.53 -12.30
C PRO A 41 -3.64 1.37 -10.78
N ALA A 42 -4.61 0.65 -10.18
CA ALA A 42 -4.53 0.18 -8.80
C ALA A 42 -4.26 -1.33 -8.75
N ILE A 43 -3.59 -1.79 -7.70
CA ILE A 43 -3.37 -3.22 -7.44
C ILE A 43 -4.00 -3.54 -6.10
N SER A 44 -4.89 -4.54 -6.09
CA SER A 44 -5.62 -4.97 -4.91
C SER A 44 -5.53 -6.48 -4.77
N VAL A 45 -5.13 -6.94 -3.59
CA VAL A 45 -4.88 -8.36 -3.29
C VAL A 45 -5.58 -8.73 -2.00
N VAL A 46 -6.25 -9.88 -2.01
CA VAL A 46 -7.01 -10.41 -0.87
C VAL A 46 -6.42 -11.71 -0.35
N ALA A 47 -6.62 -11.95 0.94
CA ALA A 47 -6.40 -13.23 1.59
C ALA A 47 -7.75 -13.85 1.92
N GLU A 48 -7.95 -15.09 1.48
CA GLU A 48 -9.21 -15.82 1.62
C GLU A 48 -9.01 -17.10 2.43
N VAL A 49 -9.92 -17.35 3.38
CA VAL A 49 -9.97 -18.57 4.20
C VAL A 49 -11.41 -19.06 4.28
N ASN A 50 -11.67 -20.28 3.81
CA ASN A 50 -13.01 -20.88 3.79
C ASN A 50 -14.04 -19.94 3.15
N ASP A 51 -13.74 -19.45 1.94
CA ASP A 51 -14.58 -18.52 1.16
C ASP A 51 -14.85 -17.14 1.79
N ALA A 52 -14.17 -16.81 2.90
CA ALA A 52 -14.25 -15.50 3.54
C ALA A 52 -12.97 -14.68 3.30
N ILE A 53 -13.13 -13.40 2.97
CA ILE A 53 -12.03 -12.44 2.89
C ILE A 53 -11.60 -12.06 4.31
N VAL A 54 -10.35 -12.35 4.65
CA VAL A 54 -9.79 -12.18 6.00
C VAL A 54 -8.59 -11.23 6.04
N GLY A 55 -8.13 -10.80 4.87
CA GLY A 55 -7.06 -9.83 4.73
C GLY A 55 -7.09 -9.16 3.37
N HIS A 56 -6.55 -7.95 3.30
CA HIS A 56 -6.53 -7.10 2.13
C HIS A 56 -5.28 -6.22 2.12
N ILE A 57 -4.73 -5.98 0.94
CA ILE A 57 -3.64 -5.02 0.73
C ILE A 57 -3.86 -4.29 -0.59
N PHE A 58 -3.64 -2.98 -0.58
CA PHE A 58 -3.91 -2.11 -1.72
C PHE A 58 -2.71 -1.26 -2.09
N PHE A 59 -2.54 -1.03 -3.39
CA PHE A 59 -1.51 -0.18 -3.95
C PHE A 59 -2.11 0.77 -4.99
N SER A 60 -1.78 2.06 -4.89
CA SER A 60 -2.24 3.10 -5.83
C SER A 60 -1.08 3.99 -6.28
N PRO A 61 -1.19 4.67 -7.44
CA PRO A 61 -0.12 5.53 -7.94
C PRO A 61 0.22 6.67 -6.97
N VAL A 62 1.51 6.98 -6.85
CA VAL A 62 2.02 8.15 -6.14
C VAL A 62 3.02 8.91 -7.02
N THR A 63 3.26 10.17 -6.72
CA THR A 63 4.18 11.02 -7.47
C THR A 63 5.28 11.58 -6.57
N ILE A 64 6.33 12.13 -7.18
CA ILE A 64 7.37 12.90 -6.47
C ILE A 64 7.31 14.32 -7.02
N GLU A 65 7.10 15.30 -6.13
CA GLU A 65 6.94 16.70 -6.49
C GLU A 65 8.14 17.23 -7.28
N GLY A 66 7.87 18.07 -8.29
CA GLY A 66 8.90 18.68 -9.12
C GLY A 66 9.62 17.72 -10.08
N ARG A 67 9.29 16.42 -10.07
CA ARG A 67 9.86 15.44 -11.00
C ARG A 67 8.87 15.07 -12.11
N GLY A 68 9.23 15.41 -13.34
CA GLY A 68 8.65 14.77 -14.52
C GLY A 68 9.45 13.50 -14.88
N GLY A 69 8.78 12.40 -15.22
CA GLY A 69 9.43 11.25 -15.84
C GLY A 69 8.93 9.85 -15.44
N ASP A 70 9.46 8.87 -16.18
CA ASP A 70 9.02 7.47 -16.42
C ASP A 70 8.94 6.51 -15.23
N LEU A 71 9.06 6.97 -13.99
CA LEU A 71 8.94 6.06 -12.84
C LEU A 71 7.47 5.75 -12.56
N ARG A 72 7.13 4.47 -12.62
CA ARG A 72 5.89 3.95 -12.05
C ARG A 72 6.10 3.74 -10.56
N ILE A 73 5.45 4.57 -9.76
CA ILE A 73 5.59 4.57 -8.30
C ILE A 73 4.24 4.26 -7.69
N MET A 74 4.21 3.35 -6.72
CA MET A 74 3.00 2.99 -5.99
C MET A 74 3.14 3.29 -4.50
N GLY A 75 2.05 3.63 -3.84
CA GLY A 75 1.90 3.69 -2.40
C GLY A 75 1.11 2.49 -1.91
N LEU A 76 1.64 1.78 -0.92
CA LEU A 76 0.94 0.71 -0.21
C LEU A 76 0.07 1.33 0.88
N ALA A 77 -1.24 1.27 0.74
CA ALA A 77 -2.23 1.56 1.78
C ALA A 77 -3.66 1.27 1.28
N PRO A 78 -4.52 0.67 2.12
CA PRO A 78 -4.24 0.10 3.45
C PRO A 78 -3.64 -1.32 3.37
N MET A 79 -3.26 -1.86 4.53
CA MET A 79 -3.00 -3.28 4.74
C MET A 79 -3.79 -3.75 5.97
N ALA A 80 -4.77 -4.64 5.74
CA ALA A 80 -5.69 -5.12 6.75
C ALA A 80 -5.59 -6.64 6.89
N VAL A 81 -5.58 -7.13 8.12
CA VAL A 81 -5.79 -8.55 8.44
C VAL A 81 -6.69 -8.61 9.66
N GLN A 82 -7.81 -9.34 9.53
CA GLN A 82 -8.76 -9.51 10.63
C GLN A 82 -8.07 -10.11 11.86
N GLU A 83 -8.38 -9.59 13.06
CA GLU A 83 -7.62 -9.85 14.29
C GLU A 83 -7.39 -11.35 14.58
N LYS A 84 -8.44 -12.17 14.47
CA LYS A 84 -8.38 -13.64 14.67
C LYS A 84 -7.43 -14.37 13.71
N PHE A 85 -7.01 -13.74 12.62
CA PHE A 85 -6.11 -14.27 11.61
C PHE A 85 -4.71 -13.61 11.61
N GLN A 86 -4.47 -12.66 12.51
CA GLN A 86 -3.16 -12.02 12.66
C GLN A 86 -2.14 -13.00 13.26
N ARG A 87 -0.84 -12.67 13.10
CA ARG A 87 0.31 -13.47 13.57
C ARG A 87 0.38 -14.91 12.99
N GLN A 88 -0.43 -15.22 11.97
CA GLN A 88 -0.41 -16.50 11.25
C GLN A 88 0.31 -16.40 9.89
N GLY A 89 1.02 -15.30 9.63
CA GLY A 89 1.78 -15.07 8.40
C GLY A 89 0.97 -14.52 7.22
N ILE A 90 -0.33 -14.26 7.37
CA ILE A 90 -1.17 -13.72 6.28
C ILE A 90 -0.69 -12.37 5.77
N GLY A 91 -0.42 -11.41 6.69
CA GLY A 91 0.09 -10.09 6.28
C GLY A 91 1.40 -10.17 5.50
N ARG A 92 2.29 -11.12 5.85
CA ARG A 92 3.51 -11.37 5.10
C ARG A 92 3.21 -11.86 3.68
N GLN A 93 2.31 -12.83 3.53
CA GLN A 93 1.94 -13.36 2.21
C GLN A 93 1.25 -12.30 1.34
N LEU A 94 0.43 -11.43 1.94
CA LEU A 94 -0.17 -10.28 1.26
C LEU A 94 0.88 -9.30 0.74
N VAL A 95 1.82 -8.88 1.59
CA VAL A 95 2.90 -7.98 1.17
C VAL A 95 3.76 -8.61 0.07
N GLU A 96 4.19 -9.86 0.23
CA GLU A 96 5.00 -10.56 -0.78
C GLU A 96 4.27 -10.69 -2.13
N LYS A 97 2.98 -11.08 -2.12
CA LYS A 97 2.18 -11.17 -3.36
C LYS A 97 1.92 -9.80 -3.98
N GLY A 98 1.60 -8.80 -3.16
CA GLY A 98 1.35 -7.42 -3.60
C GLY A 98 2.56 -6.79 -4.28
N LEU A 99 3.74 -6.90 -3.66
CA LEU A 99 5.00 -6.43 -4.23
C LEU A 99 5.36 -7.16 -5.53
N LYS A 100 5.18 -8.49 -5.58
CA LYS A 100 5.39 -9.26 -6.81
C LYS A 100 4.46 -8.79 -7.93
N THR A 101 3.19 -8.54 -7.63
CA THR A 101 2.21 -8.05 -8.60
C THR A 101 2.57 -6.65 -9.09
N CYS A 102 3.05 -5.77 -8.20
CA CYS A 102 3.59 -4.46 -8.57
C CYS A 102 4.80 -4.59 -9.52
N GLN A 103 5.73 -5.49 -9.21
CA GLN A 103 6.91 -5.72 -10.04
C GLN A 103 6.53 -6.23 -11.44
N GLU A 104 5.59 -7.17 -11.53
CA GLU A 104 5.05 -7.70 -12.80
C GLU A 104 4.33 -6.61 -13.61
N ALA A 105 3.71 -5.62 -12.96
CA ALA A 105 3.10 -4.44 -13.59
C ALA A 105 4.13 -3.36 -14.00
N GLY A 106 5.42 -3.57 -13.74
CA GLY A 106 6.49 -2.64 -14.07
C GLY A 106 6.67 -1.48 -13.08
N THR A 107 6.11 -1.59 -11.87
CA THR A 107 6.36 -0.63 -10.79
C THR A 107 7.86 -0.61 -10.45
N ASN A 108 8.42 0.58 -10.32
CA ASN A 108 9.83 0.81 -9.99
C ASN A 108 10.05 0.91 -8.49
N LEU A 109 9.17 1.65 -7.80
CA LEU A 109 9.29 2.00 -6.39
C LEU A 109 7.94 1.79 -5.69
N VAL A 110 7.99 1.28 -4.46
CA VAL A 110 6.81 1.23 -3.58
C VAL A 110 7.11 1.98 -2.29
N PHE A 111 6.24 2.91 -1.95
CA PHE A 111 6.28 3.68 -0.71
C PHE A 111 5.23 3.19 0.29
N VAL A 112 5.51 3.33 1.58
CA VAL A 112 4.57 2.98 2.65
C VAL A 112 4.82 3.82 3.89
N LEU A 113 3.75 4.35 4.47
CA LEU A 113 3.75 4.87 5.83
C LEU A 113 3.37 3.73 6.79
N GLY A 114 4.22 3.43 7.77
CA GLY A 114 3.89 2.39 8.73
C GLY A 114 4.96 2.07 9.77
N HIS A 115 4.80 0.93 10.44
CA HIS A 115 5.58 0.63 11.64
C HIS A 115 7.04 0.29 11.32
N PRO A 116 8.02 0.87 12.05
CA PRO A 116 9.46 0.69 11.78
C PRO A 116 9.93 -0.76 11.87
N ASP A 117 9.29 -1.59 12.69
CA ASP A 117 9.67 -3.00 12.84
C ASP A 117 8.97 -3.95 11.86
N TYR A 118 8.03 -3.47 11.04
CA TYR A 118 7.25 -4.34 10.15
C TYR A 118 7.78 -4.34 8.73
N TYR A 119 7.82 -3.18 8.07
CA TYR A 119 8.14 -3.08 6.65
C TYR A 119 9.61 -3.40 6.28
N PRO A 120 10.63 -3.12 7.12
CA PRO A 120 12.00 -3.52 6.82
C PRO A 120 12.21 -5.03 6.62
N LYS A 121 11.33 -5.88 7.17
CA LYS A 121 11.36 -7.33 6.95
C LYS A 121 11.14 -7.72 5.48
N PHE A 122 10.56 -6.83 4.68
CA PHE A 122 10.32 -7.02 3.24
C PHE A 122 11.33 -6.26 2.38
N GLY A 123 12.39 -5.71 2.98
CA GLY A 123 13.42 -4.92 2.29
C GLY A 123 12.97 -3.52 1.90
N PHE A 124 12.04 -2.93 2.66
CA PHE A 124 11.83 -1.49 2.66
C PHE A 124 12.91 -0.80 3.50
N GLN A 125 13.32 0.39 3.11
CA GLN A 125 14.29 1.22 3.82
C GLN A 125 13.70 2.60 4.13
N PRO A 126 14.11 3.26 5.24
CA PRO A 126 13.64 4.60 5.56
C PRO A 126 13.92 5.60 4.44
N VAL A 127 13.01 6.53 4.19
CA VAL A 127 13.18 7.53 3.12
C VAL A 127 14.10 8.69 3.50
N ALA A 128 14.15 9.06 4.79
CA ALA A 128 14.82 10.28 5.24
C ALA A 128 16.32 10.36 4.85
N PRO A 129 17.13 9.27 4.96
CA PRO A 129 18.52 9.29 4.51
C PRO A 129 18.71 9.45 2.99
N LEU A 130 17.64 9.30 2.21
CA LEU A 130 17.65 9.37 0.75
C LEU A 130 17.26 10.76 0.22
N GLY A 131 16.95 11.73 1.10
CA GLY A 131 16.41 13.03 0.68
C GLY A 131 15.00 12.93 0.11
N LEU A 132 14.26 11.89 0.51
CA LEU A 132 12.85 11.68 0.20
C LEU A 132 12.02 11.95 1.45
N HIS A 133 10.87 12.58 1.26
CA HIS A 133 10.02 13.07 2.35
C HIS A 133 8.55 12.72 2.11
N TYR A 134 7.80 12.51 3.18
CA TYR A 134 6.34 12.56 3.14
C TYR A 134 5.87 14.02 3.15
N ALA A 135 4.63 14.27 2.73
CA ALA A 135 4.04 15.62 2.72
C ALA A 135 4.08 16.29 4.11
N ASP A 136 3.90 15.51 5.18
CA ASP A 136 4.23 15.93 6.55
C ASP A 136 5.60 15.33 6.97
N PRO A 137 6.67 16.15 7.05
CA PRO A 137 8.01 15.67 7.42
C PRO A 137 8.09 15.00 8.80
N LYS A 138 7.11 15.25 9.70
CA LYS A 138 7.07 14.56 11.00
C LYS A 138 6.85 13.06 10.86
N LEU A 139 6.28 12.64 9.73
CA LEU A 139 5.97 11.25 9.43
C LEU A 139 7.12 10.52 8.71
N ASP A 140 8.20 11.22 8.34
CA ASP A 140 9.37 10.62 7.67
C ASP A 140 9.99 9.46 8.46
N VAL A 141 9.92 9.52 9.80
CA VAL A 141 10.41 8.45 10.69
C VAL A 141 9.68 7.13 10.53
N CYS A 142 8.47 7.17 9.97
CA CYS A 142 7.61 6.02 9.70
C CYS A 142 7.40 5.82 8.18
N PHE A 143 8.16 6.52 7.33
CA PHE A 143 7.98 6.46 5.89
C PHE A 143 9.11 5.69 5.23
N PHE A 144 8.75 4.69 4.42
CA PHE A 144 9.69 3.73 3.87
C PHE A 144 9.48 3.56 2.36
N VAL A 145 10.55 3.18 1.68
CA VAL A 145 10.55 2.88 0.25
C VAL A 145 11.23 1.54 -0.05
N LYS A 146 10.75 0.85 -1.08
CA LYS A 146 11.37 -0.35 -1.64
C LYS A 146 11.55 -0.21 -3.15
N GLU A 147 12.75 -0.54 -3.62
CA GLU A 147 13.02 -0.75 -5.05
C GLU A 147 12.45 -2.10 -5.50
N LEU A 148 11.66 -2.06 -6.58
CA LEU A 148 11.22 -3.26 -7.33
C LEU A 148 11.96 -3.40 -8.66
N LYS A 149 12.54 -2.31 -9.16
CA LYS A 149 13.53 -2.30 -10.25
C LYS A 149 14.86 -1.81 -9.67
N ALA A 150 15.95 -2.50 -9.99
CA ALA A 150 17.29 -2.13 -9.54
C ALA A 150 17.62 -0.68 -9.95
N GLU A 151 18.26 0.05 -9.04
CA GLU A 151 18.76 1.42 -9.23
C GLU A 151 17.66 2.47 -9.47
N ALA A 152 16.39 2.13 -9.21
CA ALA A 152 15.26 3.04 -9.39
C ALA A 152 15.29 4.27 -8.45
N LEU A 153 16.00 4.20 -7.32
CA LEU A 153 16.22 5.30 -6.38
C LEU A 153 17.42 6.19 -6.73
N GLN A 154 18.23 5.83 -7.74
CA GLN A 154 19.40 6.63 -8.07
C GLN A 154 18.98 8.04 -8.54
N GLY A 155 19.49 9.07 -7.83
CA GLY A 155 19.17 10.47 -8.10
C GLY A 155 17.74 10.88 -7.76
N VAL A 156 17.01 10.05 -7.00
CA VAL A 156 15.61 10.30 -6.63
C VAL A 156 15.55 11.00 -5.28
N VAL A 157 15.09 12.25 -5.29
CA VAL A 157 14.90 13.10 -4.10
C VAL A 157 13.60 13.88 -4.23
N GLY A 158 13.06 14.37 -3.12
CA GLY A 158 11.88 15.24 -3.09
C GLY A 158 10.73 14.73 -2.21
N THR A 159 9.61 15.42 -2.28
CA THR A 159 8.40 15.08 -1.52
C THR A 159 7.56 14.08 -2.30
N VAL A 160 7.16 12.98 -1.65
CA VAL A 160 6.25 11.99 -2.23
C VAL A 160 4.82 12.43 -1.94
N ALA A 161 4.03 12.58 -3.00
CA ALA A 161 2.62 12.94 -2.92
C ALA A 161 1.75 11.72 -3.24
N TYR A 162 0.85 11.39 -2.32
CA TYR A 162 -0.19 10.38 -2.54
C TYR A 162 -1.35 10.95 -3.34
N HIS A 163 -2.22 10.09 -3.86
CA HIS A 163 -3.40 10.53 -4.59
C HIS A 163 -4.29 11.45 -3.71
N PRO A 164 -4.90 12.53 -4.23
CA PRO A 164 -5.74 13.45 -3.42
C PRO A 164 -6.95 12.81 -2.71
N VAL A 165 -7.28 11.56 -3.08
CA VAL A 165 -8.26 10.72 -2.35
C VAL A 165 -7.82 10.47 -0.91
N PHE A 166 -6.52 10.39 -0.63
CA PHE A 166 -5.99 10.21 0.72
C PHE A 166 -6.38 11.37 1.62
N ASP A 167 -6.16 12.62 1.18
CA ASP A 167 -6.52 13.79 1.98
C ASP A 167 -8.03 13.82 2.27
N ARG A 168 -8.87 13.63 1.25
CA ARG A 168 -10.34 13.61 1.41
C ARG A 168 -10.85 12.49 2.32
N ALA A 169 -10.17 11.35 2.36
CA ALA A 169 -10.60 10.20 3.17
C ALA A 169 -10.28 10.38 4.66
N PHE A 170 -9.23 11.14 4.98
CA PHE A 170 -8.73 11.34 6.36
C PHE A 170 -8.95 12.77 6.88
N GLU A 171 -9.54 13.66 6.09
CA GLU A 171 -10.14 14.91 6.58
C GLU A 171 -11.32 14.58 7.52
N VAL A 172 -11.17 14.96 8.80
CA VAL A 172 -12.21 14.88 9.84
C VAL A 172 -12.65 16.29 10.22
#